data_AF-A0AAV2ST15-F1
#
_entry.id   AF-A0AAV2ST15-F1
#
_cell.length_a   1.000
_cell.length_b   1.000
_cell.length_c   1.000
_cell.angle_alpha   90.00
_cell.angle_beta   90.00
_cell.angle_gamma   90.00
#
_symmetry.space_group_name_H-M   'P 1'
#
loop_
_entity.id
_entity.type
_entity.pdbx_description
1 polymer ?
#
loop_
_entity_poly.entity_id
_entity_poly.type
_entity_poly.pdbx_seq_one_letter_code
_entity_poly.pdbx_strand_id
1 'polypeptide(L)'
;EPSLHVLTITPTISDDDETSLTALAPHHWLQIASSLGFTTASYQIIDRNDLDAFIQRCFNEIEKEGYVLYYLKNSNGSVNTIGMAKVKTVWYSMLLALRKVSMVSFTSAKMKNGRSMEEIIKFAHKRFSEIQTWLEFNNEHLTLWNKLSEEFLHWMNGEINTNSEERIDLHNQFPVIWNRFLKDTGNQFSIFTNPDIKIGVGKEAGHGTICTREFITHRKKNVNKR
;
A
#
# COMPACT_ATOMS: atom_id res chain seq x y z
N GLU A 1 -6.73 -12.51 13.26
CA GLU A 1 -5.46 -13.27 13.32
C GLU A 1 -4.79 -13.17 11.95
N PRO A 2 -3.46 -13.30 11.82
CA PRO A 2 -2.86 -13.39 10.49
C PRO A 2 -3.37 -14.66 9.80
N SER A 3 -4.05 -14.51 8.66
CA SER A 3 -4.52 -15.61 7.82
C SER A 3 -3.57 -15.80 6.64
N LEU A 4 -3.29 -17.05 6.31
CA LEU A 4 -2.54 -17.41 5.11
C LEU A 4 -3.53 -17.43 3.93
N HIS A 5 -3.29 -16.60 2.91
CA HIS A 5 -4.08 -16.61 1.69
C HIS A 5 -3.27 -17.19 0.53
N VAL A 6 -3.83 -18.20 -0.12
CA VAL A 6 -3.28 -18.75 -1.37
C VAL A 6 -3.60 -17.80 -2.52
N LEU A 7 -2.62 -17.61 -3.43
CA LEU A 7 -2.70 -16.60 -4.51
C LEU A 7 -2.60 -17.20 -5.91
N THR A 8 -1.55 -17.97 -6.17
CA THR A 8 -1.29 -18.60 -7.46
C THR A 8 -0.32 -19.76 -7.26
N ILE A 9 -0.26 -20.65 -8.25
CA ILE A 9 0.85 -21.58 -8.43
C ILE A 9 1.77 -21.03 -9.51
N THR A 10 3.07 -21.09 -9.25
CA THR A 10 4.11 -20.85 -10.24
C THR A 10 4.48 -22.17 -10.91
N PRO A 11 4.81 -22.16 -12.21
CA PRO A 11 5.30 -23.37 -12.86
C PRO A 11 6.56 -23.91 -12.16
N THR A 12 6.76 -25.23 -12.22
CA THR A 12 7.82 -25.93 -11.48
C THR A 12 9.15 -26.01 -12.23
N ILE A 13 9.16 -25.85 -13.55
CA ILE A 13 10.32 -26.05 -14.42
C ILE A 13 10.19 -25.05 -15.57
N SER A 14 11.13 -24.10 -15.66
CA SER A 14 11.19 -23.18 -16.80
C SER A 14 11.70 -23.93 -18.03
N ASP A 15 10.80 -24.55 -18.78
CA ASP A 15 11.09 -24.79 -20.19
C ASP A 15 11.11 -23.41 -20.88
N ASP A 16 12.06 -23.20 -21.80
CA ASP A 16 12.21 -21.94 -22.55
C ASP A 16 10.96 -21.57 -23.38
N ASP A 17 9.98 -22.48 -23.45
CA ASP A 17 8.69 -22.34 -24.13
C ASP A 17 7.51 -21.90 -23.22
N GLU A 18 7.75 -21.56 -21.94
CA GLU A 18 6.66 -21.12 -21.06
C GLU A 18 6.06 -19.76 -21.46
N THR A 19 4.83 -19.80 -21.96
CA THR A 19 4.09 -18.60 -22.41
C THR A 19 3.26 -17.91 -21.31
N SER A 20 3.28 -18.42 -20.08
CA SER A 20 2.48 -17.93 -18.94
C SER A 20 3.32 -17.82 -17.66
N LEU A 21 3.18 -16.71 -16.95
CA LEU A 21 3.84 -16.44 -15.66
C LEU A 21 3.31 -17.31 -14.51
N THR A 22 2.14 -17.92 -14.68
CA THR A 22 1.49 -18.76 -13.67
C THR A 22 1.08 -20.08 -14.30
N ALA A 23 1.14 -21.17 -13.51
CA ALA A 23 0.81 -22.51 -13.98
C ALA A 23 -0.68 -22.62 -14.40
N LEU A 24 -1.53 -21.83 -13.76
CA LEU A 24 -2.94 -21.65 -14.11
C LEU A 24 -3.28 -20.17 -14.03
N ALA A 25 -4.28 -19.73 -14.80
CA ALA A 25 -4.81 -18.39 -14.66
C ALA A 25 -5.25 -18.17 -13.19
N PRO A 26 -4.85 -17.06 -12.53
CA PRO A 26 -5.04 -16.86 -11.09
C PRO A 26 -6.49 -17.04 -10.62
N HIS A 27 -7.47 -16.58 -11.41
CA HIS A 27 -8.89 -16.73 -11.06
C HIS A 27 -9.34 -18.20 -11.03
N HIS A 28 -8.86 -19.04 -11.97
CA HIS A 28 -9.13 -20.48 -11.94
C HIS A 28 -8.47 -21.15 -10.74
N TRP A 29 -7.20 -20.81 -10.46
CA TRP A 29 -6.51 -21.37 -9.31
C TRP A 29 -7.17 -20.99 -7.97
N LEU A 30 -7.59 -19.74 -7.80
CA LEU A 30 -8.27 -19.29 -6.58
C LEU A 30 -9.60 -20.04 -6.37
N GLN A 31 -10.34 -20.35 -7.44
CA GLN A 31 -11.54 -21.18 -7.34
C GLN A 31 -11.22 -22.61 -6.90
N ILE A 32 -10.19 -23.23 -7.49
CA ILE A 32 -9.73 -24.59 -7.12
C ILE A 32 -9.22 -24.61 -5.67
N ALA A 33 -8.38 -23.66 -5.28
CA ALA A 33 -7.85 -23.58 -3.93
C ALA A 33 -8.98 -23.40 -2.91
N SER A 34 -9.97 -22.56 -3.22
CA SER A 34 -11.13 -22.37 -2.35
C SER A 34 -11.98 -23.63 -2.23
N SER A 35 -12.17 -24.39 -3.31
CA SER A 35 -12.93 -25.65 -3.25
C SER A 35 -12.19 -26.76 -2.50
N LEU A 36 -10.87 -26.69 -2.45
CA LEU A 36 -10.01 -27.55 -1.61
C LEU A 36 -9.93 -27.08 -0.15
N GLY A 37 -10.65 -26.02 0.24
CA GLY A 37 -10.72 -25.52 1.61
C GLY A 37 -9.62 -24.53 2.00
N PHE A 38 -8.79 -24.07 1.05
CA PHE A 38 -7.82 -23.01 1.33
C PHE A 38 -8.52 -21.65 1.41
N THR A 39 -8.04 -20.80 2.32
CA THR A 39 -8.41 -19.38 2.29
C THR A 39 -7.73 -18.71 1.10
N THR A 40 -8.52 -18.02 0.28
CA THR A 40 -8.05 -17.35 -0.94
C THR A 40 -8.26 -15.84 -0.84
N ALA A 41 -7.61 -15.08 -1.72
CA ALA A 41 -7.89 -13.65 -1.85
C ALA A 41 -9.18 -13.43 -2.66
N SER A 42 -9.94 -12.38 -2.31
CA SER A 42 -11.01 -11.89 -3.17
C SER A 42 -10.42 -11.44 -4.51
N TYR A 43 -11.15 -11.70 -5.59
CA TYR A 43 -10.76 -11.24 -6.91
C TYR A 43 -11.96 -10.75 -7.71
N GLN A 44 -11.69 -9.88 -8.67
CA GLN A 44 -12.63 -9.46 -9.70
C GLN A 44 -11.95 -9.46 -11.07
N ILE A 45 -12.73 -9.73 -12.10
CA ILE A 45 -12.28 -9.65 -13.50
C ILE A 45 -12.70 -8.27 -14.03
N ILE A 46 -11.76 -7.57 -14.62
CA ILE A 46 -11.91 -6.20 -15.12
C ILE A 46 -11.62 -6.23 -16.61
N ASP A 47 -12.53 -5.66 -17.39
CA ASP A 47 -12.32 -5.48 -18.81
C ASP A 47 -11.19 -4.48 -19.05
N ARG A 48 -10.49 -4.63 -20.19
CA ARG A 48 -9.40 -3.72 -20.55
C ARG A 48 -9.85 -2.26 -20.58
N ASN A 49 -11.08 -2.02 -21.04
CA ASN A 49 -11.64 -0.67 -21.18
C ASN A 49 -11.92 0.00 -19.83
N ASP A 50 -12.09 -0.80 -18.76
CA ASP A 50 -12.37 -0.31 -17.42
C ASP A 50 -11.11 -0.18 -16.55
N LEU A 51 -9.93 -0.54 -17.08
CA LEU A 51 -8.69 -0.57 -16.31
C LEU A 51 -8.34 0.81 -15.72
N ASP A 52 -8.37 1.85 -16.54
CA ASP A 52 -7.94 3.18 -16.10
C ASP A 52 -8.88 3.71 -15.01
N ALA A 53 -10.19 3.52 -15.18
CA ALA A 53 -11.18 3.84 -14.17
C ALA A 53 -10.98 3.04 -12.87
N PHE A 54 -10.61 1.76 -12.99
CA PHE A 54 -10.29 0.93 -11.83
C PHE A 54 -9.04 1.42 -11.08
N ILE A 55 -7.96 1.73 -11.78
CA ILE A 55 -6.72 2.25 -11.18
C ILE A 55 -6.99 3.58 -10.46
N GLN A 56 -7.76 4.45 -11.10
CA GLN A 56 -8.19 5.72 -10.50
C GLN A 56 -8.97 5.52 -9.21
N ARG A 57 -9.93 4.59 -9.21
CA ARG A 57 -10.66 4.22 -7.99
C ARG A 57 -9.71 3.70 -6.91
N CYS A 58 -8.80 2.79 -7.27
CA CYS A 58 -7.83 2.22 -6.33
C CYS A 58 -7.01 3.31 -5.63
N PHE A 59 -6.55 4.33 -6.35
CA PHE A 59 -5.76 5.40 -5.75
C PHE A 59 -6.49 6.18 -4.65
N ASN A 60 -7.82 6.28 -4.76
CA ASN A 60 -8.70 6.96 -3.80
C ASN A 60 -9.16 6.06 -2.63
N GLU A 61 -8.78 4.78 -2.62
CA GLU A 61 -9.13 3.89 -1.51
C GLU A 61 -8.26 4.15 -0.27
N ILE A 62 -8.91 4.13 0.89
CA ILE A 62 -8.26 4.26 2.20
C ILE A 62 -8.20 2.90 2.91
N GLU A 63 -7.29 2.77 3.88
CA GLU A 63 -7.12 1.57 4.71
C GLU A 63 -6.75 0.27 3.98
N LYS A 64 -6.53 0.37 2.67
CA LYS A 64 -6.06 -0.73 1.82
C LYS A 64 -4.67 -0.40 1.29
N GLU A 65 -3.83 -1.42 1.18
CA GLU A 65 -2.51 -1.26 0.57
C GLU A 65 -2.60 -1.05 -0.94
N GLY A 66 -3.56 -1.72 -1.59
CA GLY A 66 -3.82 -1.63 -3.01
C GLY A 66 -4.17 -2.98 -3.61
N TYR A 67 -3.79 -3.17 -4.88
CA TYR A 67 -4.16 -4.32 -5.68
C TYR A 67 -2.99 -4.94 -6.45
N VAL A 68 -3.07 -6.26 -6.67
CA VAL A 68 -2.26 -6.94 -7.71
C VAL A 68 -3.16 -7.14 -8.92
N LEU A 69 -2.67 -6.69 -10.07
CA LEU A 69 -3.27 -6.86 -11.39
C LEU A 69 -2.56 -8.01 -12.10
N TYR A 70 -3.30 -9.01 -12.54
CA TYR A 70 -2.82 -10.03 -13.46
C TYR A 70 -3.36 -9.77 -14.86
N TYR A 71 -2.48 -9.61 -15.84
CA TYR A 71 -2.85 -9.41 -17.23
C TYR A 71 -3.01 -10.76 -17.90
N LEU A 72 -4.22 -11.02 -18.40
CA LEU A 72 -4.60 -12.28 -19.00
C LEU A 72 -4.75 -12.10 -20.51
N LYS A 73 -4.18 -13.04 -21.26
CA LYS A 73 -4.35 -13.14 -22.71
C LYS A 73 -5.00 -14.49 -23.02
N ASN A 74 -6.11 -14.44 -23.74
CA ASN A 74 -6.68 -15.63 -24.34
C ASN A 74 -5.97 -15.90 -25.66
N SER A 75 -5.42 -17.09 -25.85
CA SER A 75 -4.77 -17.52 -27.09
C SER A 75 -5.14 -18.98 -27.35
N ASN A 76 -5.79 -19.25 -28.48
CA ASN A 76 -6.17 -20.61 -28.91
C ASN A 76 -6.97 -21.40 -27.86
N GLY A 77 -7.82 -20.74 -27.07
CA GLY A 77 -8.65 -21.39 -26.06
C GLY A 77 -7.99 -21.61 -24.71
N SER A 78 -6.70 -21.25 -24.55
CA SER A 78 -6.04 -21.19 -23.24
C SER A 78 -5.93 -19.74 -22.74
N VAL A 79 -6.07 -19.57 -21.42
CA VAL A 79 -5.91 -18.27 -20.74
C VAL A 79 -4.55 -18.25 -20.07
N ASN A 80 -3.66 -17.41 -20.60
CA ASN A 80 -2.29 -17.27 -20.11
C ASN A 80 -2.13 -15.96 -19.31
N THR A 81 -1.35 -16.02 -18.23
CA THR A 81 -0.95 -14.83 -17.48
C THR A 81 0.30 -14.25 -18.12
N ILE A 82 0.17 -13.13 -18.82
CA ILE A 82 1.27 -12.51 -19.58
C ILE A 82 1.99 -11.41 -18.79
N GLY A 83 1.42 -10.97 -17.67
CA GLY A 83 1.97 -9.89 -16.87
C GLY A 83 1.38 -9.82 -15.47
N MET A 84 2.11 -9.15 -14.58
CA MET A 84 1.62 -8.81 -13.25
C MET A 84 2.07 -7.39 -12.88
N ALA A 85 1.17 -6.58 -12.33
CA ALA A 85 1.49 -5.26 -11.77
C ALA A 85 0.93 -5.11 -10.37
N LYS A 86 1.56 -4.26 -9.56
CA LYS A 86 1.05 -3.84 -8.25
C LYS A 86 0.62 -2.38 -8.35
N VAL A 87 -0.63 -2.11 -8.02
CA VAL A 87 -1.16 -0.75 -7.89
C VAL A 87 -1.37 -0.49 -6.41
N LYS A 88 -0.74 0.55 -5.87
CA LYS A 88 -0.87 0.90 -4.45
C LYS A 88 -1.78 2.10 -4.29
N THR A 89 -2.53 2.16 -3.20
CA THR A 89 -3.32 3.34 -2.89
C THR A 89 -2.40 4.54 -2.59
N VAL A 90 -2.89 5.76 -2.81
CA VAL A 90 -2.15 6.97 -2.39
C VAL A 90 -1.97 6.94 -0.87
N TRP A 91 -3.03 6.60 -0.14
CA TRP A 91 -3.03 6.46 1.32
C TRP A 91 -1.86 5.60 1.83
N TYR A 92 -1.71 4.40 1.29
CA TYR A 92 -0.65 3.49 1.73
C TYR A 92 0.75 3.99 1.34
N SER A 93 0.86 4.59 0.15
CA SER A 93 2.13 5.15 -0.34
C SER A 93 2.63 6.28 0.56
N MET A 94 1.72 7.17 0.99
CA MET A 94 2.03 8.28 1.90
C MET A 94 2.37 7.78 3.30
N LEU A 95 1.62 6.83 3.85
CA LEU A 95 1.95 6.22 5.16
C LEU A 95 3.30 5.51 5.16
N LEU A 96 3.63 4.78 4.08
CA LEU A 96 4.91 4.11 3.96
C LEU A 96 6.07 5.12 3.91
N ALA A 97 5.87 6.25 3.22
CA ALA A 97 6.84 7.33 3.17
C ALA A 97 7.00 8.00 4.53
N LEU A 98 5.89 8.32 5.21
CA LEU A 98 5.92 8.88 6.56
C LEU A 98 6.63 7.96 7.54
N ARG A 99 6.31 6.66 7.53
CA ARG A 99 7.01 5.65 8.35
C ARG A 99 8.51 5.68 8.13
N LYS A 100 8.97 5.70 6.87
CA LYS A 100 10.39 5.75 6.54
C LYS A 100 11.03 7.04 7.04
N VAL A 101 10.38 8.18 6.83
CA VAL A 101 10.86 9.48 7.32
C VAL A 101 10.98 9.47 8.84
N SER A 102 9.93 9.07 9.56
CA SER A 102 9.93 9.00 11.03
C SER A 102 10.98 8.04 11.56
N MET A 103 11.14 6.85 10.96
CA MET A 103 12.21 5.92 11.35
C MET A 103 13.59 6.53 11.16
N VAL A 104 13.82 7.20 10.03
CA VAL A 104 15.10 7.85 9.74
C VAL A 104 15.35 9.02 10.69
N SER A 105 14.33 9.77 11.06
CA SER A 105 14.49 10.96 11.90
C SER A 105 14.62 10.64 13.39
N PHE A 106 13.89 9.62 13.88
CA PHE A 106 13.73 9.36 15.31
C PHE A 106 14.44 8.10 15.81
N THR A 107 15.25 7.44 14.98
CA THR A 107 16.11 6.34 15.48
C THR A 107 17.23 6.91 16.35
N SER A 108 17.55 6.23 17.46
CA SER A 108 18.49 6.71 18.49
C SER A 108 19.89 7.09 17.96
N ALA A 109 20.34 6.47 16.87
CA ALA A 109 21.60 6.81 16.22
C ALA A 109 21.54 8.15 15.46
N LYS A 110 20.38 8.58 14.99
CA LYS A 110 20.17 9.79 14.18
C LYS A 110 19.62 10.98 14.96
N MET A 111 18.93 10.75 16.08
CA MET A 111 18.66 11.82 17.07
C MET A 111 19.97 12.49 17.55
N LYS A 112 21.06 11.72 17.63
CA LYS A 112 22.41 12.23 17.92
C LYS A 112 22.98 13.18 16.85
N ASN A 113 22.44 13.14 15.62
CA ASN A 113 22.89 14.02 14.53
C ASN A 113 22.19 15.39 14.54
N GLY A 114 21.29 15.66 15.49
CA GLY A 114 20.81 17.02 15.78
C GLY A 114 20.00 17.70 14.67
N ARG A 115 19.31 16.94 13.81
CA ARG A 115 18.40 17.56 12.82
C ARG A 115 17.28 18.31 13.52
N SER A 116 17.00 19.53 13.07
CA SER A 116 15.88 20.31 13.61
C SER A 116 14.53 19.71 13.15
N MET A 117 13.45 20.03 13.86
CA MET A 117 12.13 19.57 13.44
C MET A 117 11.72 20.13 12.08
N GLU A 118 12.11 21.37 11.78
CA GLU A 118 11.86 22.01 10.50
C GLU A 118 12.54 21.26 9.35
N GLU A 119 13.77 20.76 9.56
CA GLU A 119 14.47 19.94 8.57
C GLU A 119 13.78 18.59 8.35
N ILE A 120 13.26 17.97 9.42
CA ILE A 120 12.54 16.69 9.36
C ILE A 120 11.22 16.87 8.60
N ILE A 121 10.48 17.94 8.87
CA ILE A 121 9.21 18.28 8.19
C ILE A 121 9.48 18.55 6.71
N LYS A 122 10.48 19.38 6.39
CA LYS A 122 10.88 19.66 5.00
C LYS A 122 11.26 18.39 4.25
N PHE A 123 11.93 17.45 4.91
CA PHE A 123 12.27 16.15 4.33
C PHE A 123 11.01 15.31 4.04
N ALA A 124 10.03 15.31 4.94
CA ALA A 124 8.74 14.64 4.72
C ALA A 124 7.98 15.24 3.53
N HIS A 125 7.80 16.57 3.52
CA HIS A 125 7.07 17.28 2.47
C HIS A 125 7.72 17.08 1.10
N LYS A 126 9.06 17.15 1.02
CA LYS A 126 9.78 16.84 -0.22
C LYS A 126 9.44 15.43 -0.73
N ARG A 127 9.45 14.44 0.17
CA ARG A 127 9.15 13.05 -0.20
C ARG A 127 7.70 12.89 -0.68
N PHE A 128 6.76 13.63 -0.08
CA PHE A 128 5.36 13.61 -0.49
C PHE A 128 5.15 14.28 -1.85
N SER A 129 5.84 15.38 -2.15
CA SER A 129 5.82 16.00 -3.48
C SER A 129 6.37 15.07 -4.57
N GLU A 130 7.42 14.29 -4.28
CA GLU A 130 7.93 13.27 -5.22
C GLU A 130 6.87 12.18 -5.50
N ILE A 131 6.16 11.73 -4.46
CA ILE A 131 5.08 10.74 -4.61
C ILE A 131 3.90 11.34 -5.37
N GLN A 132 3.56 12.59 -5.10
CA GLN A 132 2.52 13.34 -5.81
C GLN A 132 2.85 13.50 -7.29
N THR A 133 4.10 13.76 -7.63
CA THR A 133 4.56 13.82 -9.03
C THR A 133 4.45 12.44 -9.70
N TRP A 134 4.82 11.37 -9.00
CA TRP A 134 4.78 10.01 -9.55
C TRP A 134 3.36 9.44 -9.70
N LEU A 135 2.46 9.76 -8.77
CA LEU A 135 1.07 9.29 -8.77
C LEU A 135 0.09 10.28 -9.39
N GLU A 136 0.53 11.50 -9.73
CA GLU A 136 -0.26 12.56 -10.36
C GLU A 136 -1.56 12.91 -9.63
N PHE A 137 -1.58 12.87 -8.29
CA PHE A 137 -2.75 13.32 -7.50
C PHE A 137 -2.69 14.83 -7.21
N ASN A 138 -3.83 15.40 -6.82
CA ASN A 138 -3.98 16.86 -6.71
C ASN A 138 -3.20 17.51 -5.53
N ASN A 139 -3.00 18.83 -5.62
CA ASN A 139 -2.29 19.60 -4.61
C ASN A 139 -3.05 19.71 -3.27
N GLU A 140 -4.37 19.58 -3.29
CA GLU A 140 -5.20 19.59 -2.08
C GLU A 140 -4.87 18.39 -1.19
N HIS A 141 -4.81 17.19 -1.76
CA HIS A 141 -4.37 15.98 -1.07
C HIS A 141 -2.94 16.12 -0.54
N LEU A 142 -2.03 16.67 -1.34
CA LEU A 142 -0.65 16.89 -0.90
C LEU A 142 -0.61 17.80 0.33
N THR A 143 -1.42 18.86 0.34
CA THR A 143 -1.53 19.81 1.45
C THR A 143 -2.07 19.13 2.71
N LEU A 144 -3.12 18.30 2.57
CA LEU A 144 -3.67 17.50 3.69
C LEU A 144 -2.63 16.55 4.26
N TRP A 145 -1.90 15.83 3.40
CA TRP A 145 -0.83 14.93 3.84
C TRP A 145 0.33 15.68 4.50
N ASN A 146 0.75 16.82 3.95
CA ASN A 146 1.80 17.65 4.54
C ASN A 146 1.42 18.09 5.95
N LYS A 147 0.21 18.62 6.13
CA LYS A 147 -0.32 19.01 7.45
C LYS A 147 -0.36 17.83 8.42
N LEU A 148 -0.95 16.71 8.01
CA LEU A 148 -1.08 15.52 8.86
C LEU A 148 0.29 14.95 9.27
N SER A 149 1.25 14.95 8.35
CA SER A 149 2.61 14.49 8.65
C SER A 149 3.34 15.41 9.62
N GLU A 150 3.15 16.73 9.50
CA GLU A 150 3.73 17.70 10.41
C GLU A 150 3.20 17.51 11.83
N GLU A 151 1.87 17.38 11.98
CA GLU A 151 1.23 17.06 13.26
C GLU A 151 1.76 15.74 13.84
N PHE A 152 1.87 14.69 13.03
CA PHE A 152 2.41 13.41 13.48
C PHE A 152 3.87 13.49 13.93
N LEU A 153 4.72 14.21 13.19
CA LEU A 153 6.14 14.36 13.49
C LEU A 153 6.35 15.18 14.77
N HIS A 154 5.56 16.23 14.99
CA HIS A 154 5.56 16.97 16.26
C HIS A 154 5.09 16.13 17.43
N TRP A 155 3.99 15.39 17.26
CA TRP A 155 3.48 14.47 18.28
C TRP A 155 4.54 13.41 18.65
N MET A 156 5.18 12.80 17.64
CA MET A 156 6.28 11.85 17.84
C MET A 156 7.46 12.44 18.59
N ASN A 157 7.85 13.68 18.29
CA ASN A 157 8.93 14.37 19.00
C ASN A 157 8.57 14.59 20.48
N GLY A 158 7.33 14.98 20.78
CA GLY A 158 6.83 15.10 22.15
C GLY A 158 6.85 13.76 22.91
N GLU A 159 6.41 12.68 22.26
CA GLU A 159 6.40 11.34 22.84
C GLU A 159 7.79 10.84 23.20
N ILE A 160 8.80 11.11 22.36
CA ILE A 160 10.18 10.71 22.62
C ILE A 160 10.80 11.54 23.74
N ASN A 161 10.54 12.85 23.77
CA ASN A 161 11.06 13.72 24.83
C ASN A 161 10.45 13.41 26.20
N THR A 162 9.19 12.97 26.22
CA THR A 162 8.48 12.59 27.45
C THR A 162 8.87 11.19 27.93
N ASN A 163 9.00 10.22 27.03
CA ASN A 163 9.30 8.82 27.34
C ASN A 163 10.77 8.46 27.02
N SER A 164 11.71 9.35 27.35
CA SER A 164 13.11 9.27 26.92
C SER A 164 13.84 7.96 27.27
N GLU A 165 13.34 7.20 28.25
CA GLU A 165 13.89 5.90 28.69
C GLU A 165 13.38 4.72 27.86
N GLU A 166 12.20 4.83 27.21
CA GLU A 166 11.64 3.77 26.38
C GLU A 166 12.03 3.93 24.91
N ARG A 167 12.78 2.95 24.39
CA ARG A 167 13.12 2.91 22.97
C ARG A 167 11.86 2.60 22.15
N ILE A 168 11.32 3.62 21.49
CA ILE A 168 10.20 3.46 20.56
C ILE A 168 10.66 2.64 19.33
N ASP A 169 10.13 1.42 19.18
CA ASP A 169 10.36 0.59 17.99
C ASP A 169 9.43 0.97 16.84
N LEU A 170 9.76 2.09 16.18
CA LEU A 170 9.03 2.57 15.00
C LEU A 170 9.02 1.56 13.84
N HIS A 171 10.01 0.66 13.75
CA HIS A 171 10.02 -0.31 12.66
C HIS A 171 8.87 -1.29 12.80
N ASN A 172 8.71 -1.92 13.97
CA ASN A 172 7.71 -2.97 14.14
C ASN A 172 6.36 -2.45 14.62
N GLN A 173 6.31 -1.26 15.22
CA GLN A 173 5.12 -0.73 15.87
C GLN A 173 4.49 0.47 15.16
N PHE A 174 4.97 0.86 13.97
CA PHE A 174 4.39 2.01 13.24
C PHE A 174 2.86 2.00 13.16
N PRO A 175 2.16 0.90 12.81
CA PRO A 175 0.70 0.91 12.77
C PRO A 175 0.05 1.16 14.14
N VAL A 176 0.67 0.71 15.23
CA VAL A 176 0.17 0.91 16.59
C VAL A 176 0.34 2.37 17.00
N ILE A 177 1.54 2.92 16.75
CA ILE A 177 1.91 4.31 17.05
C ILE A 177 1.04 5.28 16.23
N TRP A 178 0.86 5.01 14.94
CA TRP A 178 0.01 5.78 14.04
C TRP A 178 -1.45 5.81 14.54
N ASN A 179 -2.00 4.66 14.92
CA ASN A 179 -3.37 4.61 15.45
C ASN A 179 -3.50 5.34 16.79
N ARG A 180 -2.46 5.32 17.64
CA ARG A 180 -2.44 6.11 18.88
C ARG A 180 -2.47 7.60 18.58
N PHE A 181 -1.61 8.08 17.68
CA PHE A 181 -1.62 9.47 17.21
C PHE A 181 -3.00 9.91 16.74
N LEU A 182 -3.65 9.12 15.88
CA LEU A 182 -4.99 9.47 15.37
C LEU A 182 -6.03 9.55 16.50
N LYS A 183 -5.96 8.63 17.46
CA LYS A 183 -6.85 8.63 18.62
C LYS A 183 -6.60 9.86 19.52
N ASP A 184 -5.35 10.21 19.77
CA ASP A 184 -4.97 11.28 20.70
C ASP A 184 -5.26 12.68 20.10
N THR A 185 -5.15 12.82 18.77
CA THR A 185 -5.38 14.09 18.07
C THR A 185 -6.81 14.26 17.55
N GLY A 186 -7.65 13.22 17.63
CA GLY A 186 -9.00 13.22 17.07
C GLY A 186 -9.03 13.24 15.53
N ASN A 187 -7.88 13.08 14.88
CA ASN A 187 -7.77 13.01 13.43
C ASN A 187 -8.46 11.74 12.92
N GLN A 188 -9.31 11.88 11.90
CA GLN A 188 -9.99 10.77 11.25
C GLN A 188 -9.57 10.66 9.78
N PHE A 189 -9.50 9.44 9.26
CA PHE A 189 -9.15 9.17 7.86
C PHE A 189 -10.18 9.69 6.84
N SER A 190 -11.40 10.04 7.29
CA SER A 190 -12.49 10.54 6.45
C SER A 190 -12.14 11.83 5.71
N ILE A 191 -11.10 12.56 6.12
CA ILE A 191 -10.60 13.73 5.38
C ILE A 191 -10.05 13.38 4.00
N PHE A 192 -9.73 12.11 3.73
CA PHE A 192 -9.14 11.64 2.47
C PHE A 192 -10.15 10.98 1.51
N THR A 193 -11.43 10.88 1.88
CA THR A 193 -12.44 10.18 1.07
C THR A 193 -13.24 11.09 0.15
N ASN A 194 -12.72 12.26 -0.24
CA ASN A 194 -13.47 13.19 -1.09
C ASN A 194 -13.53 12.66 -2.55
N PRO A 195 -14.72 12.29 -3.07
CA PRO A 195 -14.87 11.64 -4.38
C PRO A 195 -14.57 12.56 -5.58
N ASP A 196 -14.42 13.87 -5.38
CA ASP A 196 -14.18 14.83 -6.47
C ASP A 196 -12.72 14.87 -6.94
N ILE A 197 -11.88 13.99 -6.42
CA ILE A 197 -10.44 14.05 -6.65
C ILE A 197 -10.04 13.15 -7.81
N LYS A 198 -9.84 13.81 -8.96
CA LYS A 198 -9.28 13.22 -10.18
C LYS A 198 -7.76 13.09 -10.04
N ILE A 199 -7.24 11.91 -10.33
CA ILE A 199 -5.81 11.63 -10.37
C ILE A 199 -5.42 11.47 -11.85
N GLY A 200 -4.29 12.02 -12.30
CA GLY A 200 -3.81 11.81 -13.67
C GLY A 200 -3.40 10.35 -13.86
N VAL A 201 -3.76 9.72 -14.98
CA VAL A 201 -3.15 8.44 -15.39
C VAL A 201 -2.19 8.74 -16.54
N GLY A 202 -0.90 8.61 -16.31
CA GLY A 202 0.12 8.54 -17.36
C GLY A 202 -0.14 7.34 -18.29
N LYS A 203 -0.01 7.55 -19.61
CA LYS A 203 -0.45 6.63 -20.65
C LYS A 203 0.38 5.33 -20.76
N GLU A 204 -0.32 4.32 -21.29
CA GLU A 204 0.09 3.10 -22.02
C GLU A 204 0.46 1.82 -21.24
N ALA A 205 -0.38 0.80 -21.44
CA ALA A 205 0.02 -0.62 -21.54
C ALA A 205 -1.01 -1.36 -22.42
N GLY A 206 -0.60 -2.39 -23.15
CA GLY A 206 -1.37 -3.04 -24.22
C GLY A 206 -2.59 -3.89 -23.81
N HIS A 207 -3.22 -4.48 -24.83
CA HIS A 207 -4.50 -5.20 -24.76
C HIS A 207 -4.47 -6.41 -23.80
N GLY A 208 -5.47 -6.54 -22.91
CA GLY A 208 -5.67 -7.71 -22.06
C GLY A 208 -6.71 -7.51 -20.95
N THR A 209 -7.41 -8.57 -20.56
CA THR A 209 -8.36 -8.63 -19.43
C THR A 209 -7.59 -8.76 -18.11
N ILE A 210 -8.07 -8.14 -17.03
CA ILE A 210 -7.27 -7.93 -15.82
C ILE A 210 -7.97 -8.51 -14.59
N CYS A 211 -7.28 -9.36 -13.84
CA CYS A 211 -7.78 -9.87 -12.56
C CYS A 211 -7.19 -9.03 -11.41
N THR A 212 -8.00 -8.49 -10.51
CA THR A 212 -7.54 -7.62 -9.42
C THR A 212 -7.80 -8.20 -8.04
N ARG A 213 -6.90 -7.92 -7.09
CA ARG A 213 -6.91 -8.44 -5.71
C ARG A 213 -6.92 -7.30 -4.69
N GLU A 214 -7.68 -7.37 -3.60
CA GLU A 214 -7.49 -6.46 -2.46
C GLU A 214 -6.31 -6.87 -1.54
N PHE A 215 -5.55 -5.89 -1.05
CA PHE A 215 -4.63 -6.05 0.09
C PHE A 215 -5.18 -5.33 1.33
N ILE A 216 -5.63 -6.11 2.31
CA ILE A 216 -5.97 -5.64 3.65
C ILE A 216 -4.73 -5.78 4.55
N THR A 217 -4.36 -4.70 5.24
CA THR A 217 -3.29 -4.75 6.25
C THR A 217 -3.70 -5.67 7.40
N HIS A 218 -3.07 -6.84 7.51
CA HIS A 218 -3.37 -7.77 8.59
C HIS A 218 -2.70 -7.32 9.89
N ARG A 219 -3.55 -6.92 10.86
CA ARG A 219 -3.24 -6.67 12.27
C ARG A 219 -2.40 -7.82 12.85
N LYS A 220 -1.18 -7.52 13.33
CA LYS A 220 -0.55 -8.31 14.40
C LYS A 220 -1.25 -7.94 15.72
N LYS A 221 -2.05 -8.85 16.28
CA LYS A 221 -2.35 -8.80 17.72
C LYS A 221 -1.16 -9.42 18.45
N ASN A 222 -0.50 -8.65 19.31
CA ASN A 222 0.39 -9.21 20.32
C ASN A 222 -0.47 -10.04 21.28
N VAL A 223 -0.33 -11.35 21.21
CA VAL A 223 -0.81 -12.26 22.26
C VAL A 223 0.20 -12.15 23.39
N ASN A 224 -0.16 -11.41 24.44
CA ASN A 224 0.55 -11.49 25.71
C ASN A 224 0.40 -12.92 26.23
N LYS A 225 1.47 -13.72 26.13
CA LYS A 225 1.62 -14.91 26.95
C LYS A 225 1.86 -14.44 28.39
N ARG A 226 0.87 -14.64 29.25
CA ARG A 226 1.06 -14.78 30.69
C ARG A 226 1.56 -16.18 30.98
#